data_AF-Q9MPW5-F1
#
_entry.id   AF-Q9MPW5-F1
#
_cell.length_a   1.000
_cell.length_b   1.000
_cell.length_c   1.000
_cell.angle_alpha   90.00
_cell.angle_beta   90.00
_cell.angle_gamma   90.00
#
_symmetry.space_group_name_H-M   'P 1'
#
loop_
_entity.id
_entity.type
_entity.pdbx_description
1 polymer ?
#
loop_
_entity_poly.entity_id
_entity_poly.type
_entity_poly.pdbx_seq_one_letter_code
_entity_poly.pdbx_strand_id
1 'polypeptide(L)'
;MFLVLSCFSLFLVVFFLVSVFHAFFWNSEWFSLPGLRSWVSSFECGFLSQRLVEDYFSHTYFILLVFFVVFDLEVSLLLNMPLQGVLFKNLGYYLFFLSLLGLGFSVEVSKGYVEWD
;
A
#
# COMPACT_ATOMS: atom_id res chain seq x y z
N MET A 1 -0.58 20.67 -36.12
CA MET A 1 -2.03 20.45 -36.18
C MET A 1 -2.41 19.02 -35.82
N PHE A 2 -1.86 18.00 -36.47
CA PHE A 2 -2.15 16.58 -36.15
C PHE A 2 -1.88 16.17 -34.70
N LEU A 3 -0.77 16.63 -34.11
CA LEU A 3 -0.40 16.33 -32.71
C LEU A 3 -1.38 16.93 -31.68
N VAL A 4 -1.85 18.15 -31.94
CA VAL A 4 -2.87 18.81 -31.10
C VAL A 4 -4.22 18.08 -31.20
N LEU A 5 -4.56 17.63 -32.41
CA LEU A 5 -5.79 16.87 -32.69
C LEU A 5 -5.75 15.49 -32.02
N SER A 6 -4.60 14.81 -32.01
CA SER A 6 -4.43 13.53 -31.32
C SER A 6 -4.50 13.69 -29.79
N CYS A 7 -3.88 14.73 -29.23
CA CYS A 7 -3.97 15.01 -27.79
C CYS A 7 -5.40 15.34 -27.36
N PHE A 8 -6.14 16.12 -28.16
CA PHE A 8 -7.54 16.45 -27.88
C PHE A 8 -8.45 15.22 -27.97
N SER A 9 -8.22 14.35 -28.95
CA SER A 9 -8.95 13.08 -29.08
C SER A 9 -8.71 12.16 -27.89
N LEU A 10 -7.46 12.03 -27.42
CA LEU A 10 -7.14 11.23 -26.24
C LEU A 10 -7.80 11.79 -24.97
N PHE A 11 -7.79 13.11 -24.79
CA PHE A 11 -8.46 13.76 -23.66
C PHE A 11 -9.96 13.47 -23.64
N LEU A 12 -10.64 13.56 -24.79
CA LEU A 12 -12.07 13.26 -24.89
C LEU A 12 -12.38 11.80 -24.57
N VAL A 13 -11.55 10.87 -25.03
CA VAL A 13 -11.72 9.43 -24.74
C VAL A 13 -11.60 9.17 -23.24
N VAL A 14 -10.56 9.72 -22.60
CA VAL A 14 -10.36 9.56 -21.15
C VAL A 14 -11.49 10.21 -20.37
N PHE A 15 -11.92 11.42 -20.75
CA PHE A 15 -13.03 12.11 -20.11
C PHE A 15 -14.34 11.31 -20.21
N PHE A 16 -14.63 10.72 -21.37
CA PHE A 16 -15.80 9.88 -21.56
C PHE A 16 -15.76 8.62 -20.68
N LEU A 17 -14.61 7.94 -20.61
CA LEU A 17 -14.44 6.76 -19.76
C LEU A 17 -14.66 7.08 -18.28
N VAL A 18 -14.07 8.17 -17.79
CA VAL A 18 -14.26 8.63 -16.40
C VAL A 18 -15.71 9.02 -16.15
N SER A 19 -16.34 9.73 -17.09
CA SER A 19 -17.76 10.09 -16.99
C SER A 19 -18.67 8.88 -16.95
N VAL A 20 -18.40 7.83 -17.72
CA VAL A 20 -19.18 6.58 -17.71
C VAL A 20 -19.01 5.85 -16.38
N PHE A 21 -17.79 5.78 -15.86
CA PHE A 21 -17.52 5.18 -14.55
C PHE A 21 -18.24 5.94 -13.42
N HIS A 22 -18.19 7.26 -13.45
CA HIS A 22 -18.87 8.12 -12.47
C HIS A 22 -20.38 8.27 -12.69
N ALA A 23 -20.90 7.97 -13.88
CA ALA A 23 -22.33 8.05 -14.18
C ALA A 23 -23.17 7.07 -13.33
N PHE A 24 -22.53 6.24 -12.49
CA PHE A 24 -23.17 5.42 -11.47
C PHE A 24 -24.30 4.54 -12.04
N PHE A 25 -24.27 4.31 -13.35
CA PHE A 25 -25.31 3.60 -14.08
C PHE A 25 -25.33 2.12 -13.69
N TRP A 26 -24.20 1.61 -13.18
CA TRP A 26 -24.09 0.26 -12.62
C TRP A 26 -24.67 0.12 -11.21
N ASN A 27 -24.82 1.23 -10.47
CA ASN A 27 -25.51 1.25 -9.18
C ASN A 27 -27.00 1.56 -9.33
N SER A 28 -27.51 1.56 -10.56
CA SER A 28 -28.91 1.76 -10.83
C SER A 28 -29.71 0.62 -10.21
N GLU A 29 -30.55 0.95 -9.23
CA GLU A 29 -31.37 0.04 -8.43
C GLU A 29 -32.50 -0.64 -9.23
N TRP A 30 -32.32 -0.87 -10.54
CA TRP A 30 -33.35 -1.34 -11.47
C TRP A 30 -33.77 -2.80 -11.25
N PHE A 31 -33.10 -3.50 -10.33
CA PHE A 31 -33.46 -4.87 -9.94
C PHE A 31 -33.54 -4.99 -8.42
N SER A 32 -34.51 -4.29 -7.82
CA SER A 32 -34.89 -4.45 -6.42
C SER A 32 -35.65 -5.76 -6.20
N LEU A 33 -34.99 -6.91 -6.39
CA LEU A 33 -35.47 -8.17 -5.81
C LEU A 33 -34.96 -8.26 -4.36
N PRO A 34 -35.85 -8.27 -3.35
CA PRO A 34 -35.48 -8.17 -1.94
C PRO A 34 -34.66 -9.37 -1.41
N GLY A 35 -34.46 -10.43 -2.20
CA GLY A 35 -33.65 -11.59 -1.84
C GLY A 35 -32.27 -11.69 -2.48
N LEU A 36 -31.99 -10.96 -3.58
CA LEU A 36 -30.67 -11.06 -4.24
C LEU A 36 -29.61 -10.20 -3.52
N ARG A 37 -30.04 -9.09 -2.90
CA ARG A 37 -29.15 -8.16 -2.19
C ARG A 37 -28.46 -8.79 -0.98
N SER A 38 -29.11 -9.74 -0.29
CA SER A 38 -28.51 -10.40 0.90
C SER A 38 -27.31 -11.29 0.56
N TRP A 39 -27.20 -11.76 -0.69
CA TRP A 39 -26.06 -12.55 -1.15
C TRP A 39 -24.89 -11.69 -1.63
N VAL A 40 -25.16 -10.42 -1.98
CA VAL A 40 -24.17 -9.46 -2.50
C VAL A 40 -23.73 -8.46 -1.41
N SER A 41 -24.44 -8.39 -0.29
CA SER A 41 -24.08 -7.53 0.84
C SER A 41 -22.97 -8.11 1.71
N SER A 42 -22.16 -7.23 2.31
CA SER A 42 -21.19 -7.60 3.36
C SER A 42 -21.86 -8.38 4.50
N PHE A 43 -21.16 -9.37 5.04
CA PHE A 43 -21.65 -10.18 6.14
C PHE A 43 -21.60 -9.39 7.46
N GLU A 44 -22.76 -8.94 7.95
CA GLU A 44 -22.90 -8.29 9.26
C GLU A 44 -23.50 -9.21 10.32
N CYS A 45 -23.09 -10.48 10.33
CA CYS A 45 -23.58 -11.47 11.31
C CYS A 45 -25.12 -11.61 11.36
N GLY A 46 -25.81 -11.36 10.25
CA GLY A 46 -27.27 -11.48 10.14
C GLY A 46 -28.07 -10.21 10.46
N PHE A 47 -27.40 -9.09 10.78
CA PHE A 47 -28.04 -7.79 10.95
C PHE A 47 -28.11 -6.98 9.65
N LEU A 48 -29.01 -6.00 9.61
CA LEU A 48 -29.12 -5.06 8.48
C LEU A 48 -28.02 -4.00 8.59
N SER A 49 -27.31 -3.72 7.50
CA SER A 49 -26.24 -2.73 7.50
C SER A 49 -26.73 -1.32 7.85
N GLN A 50 -26.29 -0.80 8.99
CA GLN A 50 -26.69 0.51 9.50
C GLN A 50 -25.63 1.60 9.30
N ARG A 51 -24.38 1.24 8.97
CA ARG A 51 -23.28 2.18 8.74
C ARG A 51 -22.31 1.68 7.68
N LEU A 52 -21.60 2.62 7.06
CA LEU A 52 -20.42 2.32 6.24
C LEU A 52 -19.33 1.74 7.15
N VAL A 53 -18.62 0.72 6.63
CA VAL A 53 -17.42 0.18 7.29
C VAL A 53 -16.32 1.23 7.15
N GLU A 54 -16.18 2.07 8.16
CA GLU A 54 -15.03 2.95 8.32
C GLU A 54 -13.95 2.19 9.09
N ASP A 55 -12.98 1.65 8.35
CA ASP A 55 -11.78 1.07 8.95
C ASP A 55 -10.94 2.19 9.54
N TYR A 56 -10.94 2.29 10.87
CA TYR A 56 -9.95 3.09 11.60
C TYR A 56 -8.62 2.36 11.55
N PHE A 57 -7.86 2.56 10.47
CA PHE A 57 -6.49 2.07 10.40
C PHE A 57 -5.67 2.68 11.54
N SER A 58 -5.08 1.86 12.40
CA SER A 58 -4.32 2.36 13.53
C SER A 58 -3.04 3.04 13.05
N HIS A 59 -2.67 4.15 13.69
CA HIS A 59 -1.46 4.90 13.34
C HIS A 59 -0.17 4.08 13.54
N THR A 60 -0.20 3.04 14.38
CA THR A 60 0.95 2.16 14.65
C THR A 60 1.32 1.34 13.42
N TYR A 61 0.35 0.77 12.70
CA TYR A 61 0.63 0.03 11.46
C TYR A 61 1.22 0.91 10.37
N PHE A 62 0.78 2.17 10.28
CA PHE A 62 1.34 3.11 9.30
C PHE A 62 2.83 3.37 9.58
N ILE A 63 3.19 3.59 10.84
CA ILE A 63 4.57 3.85 11.24
C ILE A 63 5.45 2.60 11.00
N LEU A 64 4.94 1.41 11.31
CA LEU A 64 5.63 0.14 11.03
C LEU A 64 5.94 0.00 9.53
N LEU A 65 4.98 0.27 8.65
CA LEU A 65 5.18 0.19 7.20
C LEU A 65 6.28 1.15 6.70
N VAL A 66 6.36 2.36 7.26
CA VAL A 66 7.41 3.31 6.89
C VAL A 66 8.79 2.79 7.30
N PHE A 67 8.94 2.27 8.52
CA PHE A 67 10.21 1.69 8.97
C PHE A 67 10.59 0.44 8.18
N PHE A 68 9.61 -0.40 7.83
CA PHE A 68 9.82 -1.58 6.97
C PHE A 68 10.42 -1.20 5.61
N VAL A 69 9.91 -0.15 4.95
CA VAL A 69 10.45 0.32 3.67
C VAL A 69 11.90 0.82 3.79
N VAL A 70 12.22 1.53 4.88
CA VAL A 70 13.59 1.99 5.14
C VAL A 70 14.53 0.80 5.35
N PHE A 71 14.12 -0.17 6.17
CA PHE A 71 14.90 -1.38 6.46
C PHE A 71 15.15 -2.21 5.20
N ASP A 72 14.17 -2.35 4.30
CA ASP A 72 14.33 -3.05 3.02
C ASP A 72 15.38 -2.39 2.11
N LEU A 73 15.43 -1.05 2.13
CA LEU A 73 16.47 -0.29 1.42
C LEU A 73 17.87 -0.55 2.01
N GLU A 74 17.98 -0.58 3.34
CA GLU A 74 19.25 -0.85 4.03
C GLU A 74 19.78 -2.27 3.76
N VAL A 75 18.88 -3.27 3.75
CA VAL A 75 19.24 -4.66 3.39
C VAL A 75 19.65 -4.77 1.93
N SER A 76 18.99 -4.04 1.03
CA SER A 76 19.36 -3.97 -0.39
C SER A 76 20.79 -3.44 -0.59
N LEU A 77 21.23 -2.49 0.25
CA LEU A 77 22.62 -2.00 0.25
C LEU A 77 23.61 -3.07 0.75
N LEU A 78 23.23 -3.85 1.77
CA LEU A 78 24.04 -4.95 2.30
C LEU A 78 24.23 -6.11 1.31
N LEU A 79 23.27 -6.32 0.41
CA LEU A 79 23.31 -7.39 -0.60
C LEU A 79 24.52 -7.24 -1.57
N ASN A 80 25.11 -6.05 -1.67
CA ASN A 80 26.33 -5.81 -2.43
C ASN A 80 27.63 -6.32 -1.75
N MET A 81 27.58 -6.73 -0.47
CA MET A 81 28.74 -7.21 0.28
C MET A 81 29.47 -8.40 -0.38
N PRO A 82 28.82 -9.51 -0.77
CA PRO A 82 29.51 -10.65 -1.39
C PRO A 82 30.05 -10.37 -2.81
N LEU A 83 29.56 -9.32 -3.47
CA LEU A 83 30.00 -8.92 -4.82
C LEU A 83 31.34 -8.18 -4.80
N GLN A 84 31.71 -7.59 -3.67
CA GLN A 84 33.05 -7.05 -3.46
C GLN A 84 33.99 -8.20 -3.13
N GLY A 85 34.79 -8.64 -4.11
CA GLY A 85 35.67 -9.80 -4.00
C GLY A 85 36.70 -9.75 -2.85
N VAL A 86 37.67 -10.67 -2.89
CA VAL A 86 38.60 -11.09 -1.81
C VAL A 86 39.33 -9.96 -1.03
N LEU A 87 39.35 -8.71 -1.53
CA LEU A 87 39.93 -7.57 -0.84
C LEU A 87 38.95 -7.02 0.23
N PHE A 88 39.01 -7.63 1.41
CA PHE A 88 38.34 -7.27 2.68
C PHE A 88 38.56 -5.82 3.19
N LYS A 89 39.12 -4.92 2.38
CA LYS A 89 39.45 -3.56 2.79
C LYS A 89 38.24 -2.75 3.26
N ASN A 90 37.04 -3.06 2.74
CA ASN A 90 35.79 -2.39 3.11
C ASN A 90 34.95 -3.12 4.16
N LEU A 91 35.40 -4.28 4.67
CA LEU A 91 34.62 -5.08 5.63
C LEU A 91 34.30 -4.29 6.91
N GLY A 92 35.22 -3.45 7.38
CA GLY A 92 34.98 -2.61 8.56
C GLY A 92 33.77 -1.68 8.41
N TYR A 93 33.56 -1.11 7.22
CA TYR A 93 32.40 -0.25 6.94
C TYR A 93 31.10 -1.06 6.91
N TYR A 94 31.10 -2.27 6.36
CA TYR A 94 29.93 -3.15 6.38
C TYR A 94 29.57 -3.61 7.79
N LEU A 95 30.57 -3.94 8.62
CA LEU A 95 30.32 -4.31 10.02
C LEU A 95 29.79 -3.12 10.84
N PHE A 96 30.32 -1.93 10.62
CA PHE A 96 29.80 -0.71 11.24
C PHE A 96 28.36 -0.44 10.81
N PHE A 97 28.06 -0.60 9.51
CA PHE A 97 26.71 -0.45 8.97
C PHE A 97 25.74 -1.49 9.55
N LEU A 98 26.16 -2.75 9.68
CA LEU A 98 25.38 -3.80 10.33
C LEU A 98 25.08 -3.47 11.80
N SER A 99 26.05 -2.89 12.52
CA SER A 99 25.84 -2.44 13.90
C SER A 99 24.80 -1.33 13.99
N LEU A 100 24.80 -0.38 13.05
CA LEU A 100 23.79 0.69 13.01
C LEU A 100 22.39 0.13 12.74
N LEU A 101 22.26 -0.80 11.80
CA LEU A 101 21.01 -1.49 11.49
C LEU A 101 20.47 -2.26 12.70
N GLY A 102 21.35 -2.96 13.44
CA GLY A 102 20.98 -3.62 14.69
C GLY A 102 20.50 -2.66 15.79
N LEU A 103 21.13 -1.49 15.92
CA LEU A 103 20.68 -0.46 16.85
C LEU A 103 19.33 0.14 16.45
N GLY A 104 19.11 0.39 15.16
CA GLY A 104 17.84 0.88 14.63
C GLY A 104 16.69 -0.07 14.96
N PHE A 105 16.89 -1.37 14.68
CA PHE A 105 15.92 -2.41 15.01
C PHE A 105 15.68 -2.52 16.52
N SER A 106 16.71 -2.44 17.35
CA SER A 106 16.54 -2.46 18.81
C SER A 106 15.69 -1.30 19.32
N VAL A 107 15.83 -0.10 18.73
CA VAL A 107 14.99 1.06 19.07
C VAL A 107 13.54 0.82 18.67
N GLU A 108 13.30 0.24 17.50
CA GLU A 108 11.96 -0.10 17.02
C GLU A 108 11.24 -1.06 17.98
N VAL A 109 11.92 -2.14 18.39
CA VAL A 109 11.40 -3.10 19.36
C VAL A 109 11.14 -2.43 20.72
N SER A 110 12.07 -1.61 21.21
CA SER A 110 11.91 -0.93 22.51
C SER A 110 10.74 0.04 22.59
N LYS A 111 10.28 0.55 21.44
CA LYS A 111 9.13 1.47 21.35
C LYS A 111 7.80 0.74 21.22
N GLY A 112 7.79 -0.58 21.14
CA GLY A 112 6.56 -1.38 21.05
C GLY A 112 5.84 -1.26 19.70
N TYR A 113 6.49 -0.75 18.64
CA TYR A 113 5.87 -0.71 17.31
C TYR A 113 5.60 -2.11 16.73
N VAL A 114 6.34 -3.11 17.21
CA VAL A 114 6.23 -4.51 16.81
C VAL A 114 5.15 -5.25 17.62
N GLU A 115 4.76 -4.72 18.79
CA GLU A 115 3.72 -5.33 19.62
C GLU A 115 2.35 -5.05 19.01
N TRP A 116 1.59 -6.12 18.79
CA TRP A 116 0.20 -6.07 18.35
C TRP A 116 -0.66 -6.41 19.57
N ASP A 117 -1.09 -5.37 20.29
CA ASP A 117 -2.22 -5.46 21.22
C ASP A 117 -3.54 -5.18 20.50
#